data_AF-A0A5C7XMN1-F1
#
_entry.id   AF-A0A5C7XMN1-F1
#
_cell.length_a   1.000
_cell.length_b   1.000
_cell.length_c   1.000
_cell.angle_alpha   90.00
_cell.angle_beta   90.00
_cell.angle_gamma   90.00
#
_symmetry.space_group_name_H-M   'P 1'
#
loop_
_entity.id
_entity.type
_entity.pdbx_description
1 polymer ?
#
loop_
_entity_poly.entity_id
_entity_poly.type
_entity_poly.pdbx_seq_one_letter_code
_entity_poly.pdbx_strand_id
1 'polypeptide(L)'
;MTRVILAMDTATPAVTAGLVELDDAGRPTVLAERVTIDARAHAERLTPNVLGALADCGLSMTDVTAVVVGCGPGPFTGLRVGMASAAAYGHALGVPVYGVCSLDAIGVRTSATTLVVTDARRREVYWARYSDGVRVAGPAVCAPAAVDPADAVAVAGSPAHTELFGLPALDVDYPTPAGLVAAVRDWGHPAESLVPLYLRRPDAKPSATAAAAVTLGPLVDSDAARCAELEAQLFGGDDPWPAEAFSRAIGARDHHYVAARIGDAVVGYAGIARLGRTPPFEYEVHTIGVDKAYQGRGLGRRLLADLLEYADGGVVHLEVRTDNTPAIALYRDVGFVETGVRKRYYRNGADAYTMRREGLS
;
A
#
# COMPACT_ATOMS: atom_id res chain seq x y z
N MET A 1 29.34 -17.41 19.45
CA MET A 1 29.43 -17.23 17.98
C MET A 1 28.88 -15.86 17.67
N THR A 2 29.71 -15.01 17.09
CA THR A 2 29.31 -13.67 16.62
C THR A 2 28.16 -13.79 15.61
N ARG A 3 27.18 -12.90 15.72
CA ARG A 3 26.05 -12.83 14.79
C ARG A 3 26.27 -11.69 13.82
N VAL A 4 26.26 -11.96 12.53
CA VAL A 4 26.19 -10.91 11.50
C VAL A 4 24.72 -10.58 11.25
N ILE A 5 24.34 -9.35 11.47
CA ILE A 5 22.96 -8.87 11.43
C ILE A 5 22.80 -7.85 10.31
N LEU A 6 21.83 -8.08 9.44
CA LEU A 6 21.38 -7.07 8.48
C LEU A 6 20.36 -6.15 9.16
N ALA A 7 20.71 -4.89 9.33
CA ALA A 7 19.83 -3.88 9.93
C ALA A 7 19.35 -2.88 8.86
N MET A 8 18.04 -2.60 8.82
CA MET A 8 17.46 -1.66 7.85
C MET A 8 16.28 -0.84 8.39
N ASP A 9 16.13 0.38 7.89
CA ASP A 9 14.99 1.26 8.19
C ASP A 9 14.58 2.07 6.96
N THR A 10 13.26 2.20 6.78
CA THR A 10 12.63 3.03 5.75
C THR A 10 11.46 3.83 6.31
N ALA A 11 11.42 4.00 7.63
CA ALA A 11 10.38 4.73 8.35
C ALA A 11 10.59 6.24 8.27
N THR A 12 11.84 6.67 8.05
CA THR A 12 12.23 8.08 7.95
C THR A 12 12.65 8.45 6.52
N PRO A 13 12.95 9.74 6.23
CA PRO A 13 13.56 10.11 4.95
C PRO A 13 14.91 9.44 4.68
N ALA A 14 15.62 8.97 5.70
CA ALA A 14 16.84 8.19 5.56
C ALA A 14 16.49 6.72 5.29
N VAL A 15 16.86 6.25 4.10
CA VAL A 15 16.82 4.84 3.71
C VAL A 15 18.12 4.20 4.19
N THR A 16 18.04 3.54 5.35
CA THR A 16 19.20 2.96 6.04
C THR A 16 19.29 1.47 5.77
N ALA A 17 20.48 0.99 5.41
CA ALA A 17 20.84 -0.42 5.47
C ALA A 17 22.30 -0.58 5.95
N GLY A 18 22.59 -1.59 6.76
CA GLY A 18 23.94 -1.87 7.20
C GLY A 18 24.10 -3.26 7.81
N LEU A 19 25.35 -3.68 7.95
CA LEU A 19 25.75 -4.94 8.56
C LEU A 19 26.37 -4.64 9.91
N VAL A 20 25.87 -5.33 10.93
CA VAL A 20 26.32 -5.18 12.31
C VAL A 20 26.73 -6.53 12.84
N GLU A 21 27.94 -6.62 13.37
CA GLU A 21 28.36 -7.78 14.15
C GLU A 21 27.92 -7.61 15.60
N LEU A 22 27.28 -8.63 16.16
CA LEU A 22 26.95 -8.69 17.58
C LEU A 22 27.84 -9.75 18.23
N ASP A 23 28.67 -9.31 19.18
CA ASP A 23 29.52 -10.22 19.93
C ASP A 23 28.75 -11.04 20.98
N ASP A 24 29.42 -12.02 21.60
CA ASP A 24 28.80 -12.89 22.61
C ASP A 24 28.36 -12.11 23.88
N ALA A 25 28.86 -10.89 24.08
CA ALA A 25 28.45 -9.99 25.16
C ALA A 25 27.29 -9.06 24.75
N GLY A 26 26.77 -9.19 23.52
CA GLY A 26 25.68 -8.36 23.01
C GLY A 26 26.11 -6.96 22.58
N ARG A 27 27.41 -6.71 22.34
CA ARG A 27 27.92 -5.41 21.90
C ARG A 27 27.90 -5.33 20.36
N PRO A 28 27.21 -4.32 19.78
CA PRO A 28 27.14 -4.17 18.33
C PRO A 28 28.37 -3.42 17.78
N THR A 29 28.94 -3.94 16.69
CA THR A 29 29.98 -3.29 15.88
C THR A 29 29.46 -3.11 14.46
N VAL A 30 29.42 -1.87 13.95
CA VAL A 30 29.03 -1.63 12.56
C VAL A 30 30.17 -2.07 11.64
N LEU A 31 29.90 -3.02 10.76
CA LEU A 31 30.85 -3.49 9.74
C LEU A 31 30.79 -2.61 8.48
N ALA A 32 29.57 -2.23 8.09
CA ALA A 32 29.32 -1.32 6.97
C ALA A 32 27.92 -0.71 7.10
N GLU A 33 27.74 0.50 6.58
CA GLU A 33 26.44 1.14 6.47
C GLU A 33 26.33 1.97 5.19
N ARG A 34 25.11 2.02 4.64
CA ARG A 34 24.74 2.89 3.53
C ARG A 34 23.41 3.56 3.83
N VAL A 35 23.44 4.89 3.82
CA VAL A 35 22.28 5.73 4.08
C VAL A 35 22.03 6.61 2.86
N THR A 36 20.78 6.63 2.38
CA THR A 36 20.34 7.57 1.35
C THR A 36 19.24 8.44 1.91
N ILE A 37 19.47 9.75 1.98
CA ILE A 37 18.47 10.72 2.45
C ILE A 37 17.61 11.16 1.26
N ASP A 38 16.53 10.41 1.03
CA ASP A 38 15.48 10.76 0.07
C ASP A 38 14.18 10.05 0.47
N ALA A 39 13.20 10.84 0.93
CA ALA A 39 11.90 10.35 1.38
C ALA A 39 11.11 9.56 0.32
N ARG A 40 11.47 9.66 -0.96
CA ARG A 40 10.79 8.97 -2.07
C ARG A 40 11.54 7.75 -2.59
N ALA A 41 12.81 7.58 -2.21
CA ALA A 41 13.67 6.57 -2.79
C ALA A 41 13.69 5.23 -2.04
N HIS A 42 12.86 5.05 -1.01
CA HIS A 42 12.83 3.83 -0.17
C HIS A 42 12.68 2.54 -0.97
N ALA A 43 11.90 2.52 -2.06
CA ALA A 43 11.74 1.34 -2.92
C ALA A 43 12.95 1.11 -3.84
N GLU A 44 13.56 2.17 -4.35
CA GLU A 44 14.66 2.08 -5.32
C GLU A 44 16.03 1.93 -4.66
N ARG A 45 16.19 2.39 -3.41
CA ARG A 45 17.50 2.49 -2.72
C ARG A 45 17.74 1.44 -1.65
N LEU A 46 16.69 0.83 -1.09
CA LEU A 46 16.86 -0.14 -0.01
C LEU A 46 17.74 -1.32 -0.45
N THR A 47 17.37 -2.01 -1.53
CA THR A 47 18.16 -3.16 -2.03
C THR A 47 19.58 -2.76 -2.47
N PRO A 48 19.80 -1.68 -3.24
CA PRO A 48 21.16 -1.22 -3.52
C PRO A 48 21.99 -0.88 -2.28
N ASN A 49 21.39 -0.31 -1.23
CA ASN A 49 22.10 -0.02 0.02
C ASN A 49 22.49 -1.31 0.75
N VAL A 50 21.60 -2.30 0.78
CA VAL A 50 21.90 -3.63 1.36
C VAL A 50 23.07 -4.29 0.62
N LEU A 51 23.00 -4.38 -0.71
CA LEU A 51 24.04 -5.02 -1.53
C LEU A 51 25.37 -4.26 -1.45
N GLY A 52 25.32 -2.93 -1.43
CA GLY A 52 26.50 -2.09 -1.27
C GLY A 52 27.15 -2.27 0.11
N ALA A 53 26.37 -2.32 1.19
CA ALA A 53 26.92 -2.54 2.53
C ALA A 53 27.57 -3.93 2.69
N LEU A 54 26.98 -4.97 2.08
CA LEU A 54 27.61 -6.29 2.00
C LEU A 54 28.96 -6.23 1.28
N ALA A 55 29.00 -5.57 0.12
CA ALA A 55 30.24 -5.42 -0.65
C ALA A 55 31.31 -4.62 0.10
N ASP A 56 30.92 -3.55 0.81
CA ASP A 56 31.85 -2.69 1.55
C ASP A 56 32.57 -3.42 2.71
N CYS A 57 31.94 -4.44 3.30
CA CYS A 57 32.55 -5.29 4.33
C CYS A 57 33.03 -6.65 3.82
N GLY A 58 32.97 -6.90 2.50
CA GLY A 58 33.43 -8.16 1.89
C GLY A 58 32.59 -9.39 2.27
N LEU A 59 31.35 -9.18 2.71
CA LEU A 59 30.42 -10.25 3.07
C LEU A 59 29.41 -10.51 1.95
N SER A 60 28.75 -11.65 2.04
CA SER A 60 27.69 -12.09 1.15
C SER A 60 26.37 -12.23 1.91
N MET A 61 25.26 -12.36 1.19
CA MET A 61 23.95 -12.51 1.83
C MET A 61 23.86 -13.79 2.70
N THR A 62 24.64 -14.82 2.39
CA THR A 62 24.66 -16.07 3.18
C THR A 62 25.41 -15.95 4.51
N ASP A 63 26.18 -14.88 4.71
CA ASP A 63 26.85 -14.61 5.98
C ASP A 63 25.89 -13.98 7.01
N VAL A 64 24.74 -13.48 6.57
CA VAL A 64 23.72 -12.88 7.43
C VAL A 64 23.03 -13.95 8.27
N THR A 65 22.99 -13.74 9.58
CA THR A 65 22.44 -14.69 10.58
C THR A 65 21.14 -14.22 11.23
N ALA A 66 20.77 -12.95 11.02
CA ALA A 66 19.50 -12.37 11.45
C ALA A 66 19.21 -11.06 10.69
N VAL A 67 17.95 -10.65 10.64
CA VAL A 67 17.52 -9.35 10.08
C VAL A 67 16.85 -8.50 11.16
N VAL A 68 17.20 -7.23 11.26
CA VAL A 68 16.52 -6.24 12.10
C VAL A 68 15.93 -5.16 11.22
N VAL A 69 14.66 -4.81 11.45
CA VAL A 69 13.96 -3.80 10.66
C VAL A 69 13.18 -2.82 11.52
N GLY A 70 13.24 -1.55 11.16
CA GLY A 70 12.38 -0.52 11.74
C GLY A 70 10.92 -0.69 11.30
N CYS A 71 10.02 -0.85 12.27
CA CYS A 71 8.58 -0.98 12.07
C CYS A 71 7.84 0.36 12.19
N GLY A 72 8.57 1.48 12.27
CA GLY A 72 8.02 2.82 12.41
C GLY A 72 8.08 3.38 13.82
N PRO A 73 7.38 4.48 14.11
CA PRO A 73 6.42 5.18 13.25
C PRO A 73 7.03 5.80 11.99
N GLY A 74 6.24 5.84 10.91
CA GLY A 74 6.68 6.34 9.60
C GLY A 74 5.58 6.29 8.53
N PRO A 75 5.82 6.82 7.32
CA PRO A 75 4.85 6.78 6.22
C PRO A 75 4.51 5.35 5.78
N PHE A 76 3.23 5.12 5.44
CA PHE A 76 2.69 3.79 5.09
C PHE A 76 3.52 3.03 4.03
N THR A 77 3.85 3.69 2.91
CA THR A 77 4.60 3.07 1.81
C THR A 77 6.02 2.70 2.23
N GLY A 78 6.71 3.61 2.94
CA GLY A 78 8.07 3.39 3.42
C GLY A 78 8.14 2.18 4.35
N LEU A 79 7.26 2.13 5.36
CA LEU A 79 7.22 1.02 6.34
C LEU A 79 7.02 -0.34 5.68
N ARG A 80 6.06 -0.44 4.74
CA ARG A 80 5.78 -1.72 4.06
C ARG A 80 6.94 -2.19 3.20
N VAL A 81 7.63 -1.27 2.53
CA VAL A 81 8.80 -1.61 1.71
C VAL A 81 9.92 -2.20 2.57
N GLY A 82 10.26 -1.56 3.69
CA GLY A 82 11.28 -2.07 4.62
C GLY A 82 10.88 -3.42 5.22
N MET A 83 9.70 -3.50 5.83
CA MET A 83 9.23 -4.70 6.50
C MET A 83 9.05 -5.89 5.56
N ALA A 84 8.48 -5.68 4.36
CA ALA A 84 8.32 -6.76 3.39
C ALA A 84 9.68 -7.25 2.86
N SER A 85 10.63 -6.34 2.65
CA SER A 85 12.00 -6.70 2.24
C SER A 85 12.70 -7.50 3.34
N ALA A 86 12.60 -7.06 4.59
CA ALA A 86 13.18 -7.77 5.73
C ALA A 86 12.58 -9.18 5.91
N ALA A 87 11.26 -9.31 5.79
CA ALA A 87 10.59 -10.60 5.81
C ALA A 87 11.03 -11.50 4.64
N ALA A 88 11.20 -10.94 3.44
CA ALA A 88 11.69 -11.67 2.28
C ALA A 88 13.14 -12.16 2.47
N TYR A 89 14.04 -11.31 3.00
CA TYR A 89 15.40 -11.72 3.34
C TYR A 89 15.42 -12.82 4.41
N GLY A 90 14.66 -12.64 5.51
CA GLY A 90 14.55 -13.64 6.56
C GLY A 90 14.05 -14.99 6.04
N HIS A 91 13.00 -14.98 5.23
CA HIS A 91 12.45 -16.18 4.62
C HIS A 91 13.45 -16.86 3.66
N ALA A 92 14.07 -16.09 2.77
CA ALA A 92 15.01 -16.62 1.77
C ALA A 92 16.28 -17.21 2.40
N LEU A 93 16.73 -16.66 3.52
CA LEU A 93 17.94 -17.11 4.23
C LEU A 93 17.65 -18.11 5.34
N GLY A 94 16.38 -18.29 5.72
CA GLY A 94 15.99 -19.12 6.87
C GLY A 94 16.46 -18.55 8.21
N VAL A 95 16.57 -17.22 8.33
CA VAL A 95 17.08 -16.53 9.52
C VAL A 95 15.99 -15.74 10.24
N PRO A 96 16.07 -15.56 11.57
CA PRO A 96 15.10 -14.81 12.34
C PRO A 96 15.05 -13.33 11.93
N VAL A 97 13.85 -12.75 12.00
CA VAL A 97 13.60 -11.33 11.72
C VAL A 97 13.04 -10.64 12.97
N TYR A 98 13.61 -9.49 13.30
CA TYR A 98 13.25 -8.69 14.48
C TYR A 98 12.74 -7.32 14.04
N GLY A 99 11.55 -6.96 14.52
CA GLY A 99 10.98 -5.64 14.33
C GLY A 99 11.27 -4.75 15.53
N VAL A 100 11.72 -3.51 15.29
CA VAL A 100 11.95 -2.51 16.35
C VAL A 100 11.25 -1.20 16.03
N CYS A 101 10.95 -0.40 17.05
CA CYS A 101 10.49 0.97 16.82
C CYS A 101 11.65 1.81 16.26
N SER A 102 11.43 2.51 15.16
CA SER A 102 12.42 3.37 14.52
C SER A 102 12.84 4.53 15.43
N LEU A 103 11.94 5.04 16.28
CA LEU A 103 12.33 6.03 17.29
C LEU A 103 13.21 5.41 18.38
N ASP A 104 13.04 4.13 18.71
CA ASP A 104 13.91 3.46 19.70
C ASP A 104 15.33 3.38 19.16
N ALA A 105 15.51 3.14 17.86
CA ALA A 105 16.84 3.11 17.23
C ALA A 105 17.60 4.45 17.30
N ILE A 106 16.89 5.57 17.44
CA ILE A 106 17.48 6.87 17.76
C ILE A 106 17.67 6.99 19.28
N GLY A 107 16.61 6.68 20.03
CA GLY A 107 16.53 6.84 21.48
C GLY A 107 17.58 6.07 22.26
N VAL A 108 17.91 4.83 21.88
CA VAL A 108 18.93 3.99 22.56
C VAL A 108 20.33 4.61 22.57
N ARG A 109 20.58 5.60 21.70
CA ARG A 109 21.85 6.33 21.63
C ARG A 109 21.86 7.62 22.46
N THR A 110 20.77 7.91 23.16
CA THR A 110 20.62 9.12 23.97
C THR A 110 20.93 8.84 25.44
N SER A 111 21.33 9.88 26.17
CA SER A 111 21.54 9.87 27.62
C SER A 111 20.62 10.90 28.28
N ALA A 112 20.40 10.78 29.59
CA ALA A 112 19.46 11.64 30.33
C ALA A 112 18.05 11.63 29.72
N THR A 113 17.18 12.53 30.18
CA THR A 113 15.86 12.68 29.58
C THR A 113 15.97 13.38 28.23
N THR A 114 15.69 12.66 27.14
CA THR A 114 15.78 13.18 25.76
C THR A 114 14.45 12.97 25.02
N LEU A 115 14.02 14.00 24.29
CA LEU A 115 12.89 13.92 23.36
C LEU A 115 13.40 13.48 21.99
N VAL A 116 12.82 12.45 21.38
CA VAL A 116 13.13 12.06 20.00
C VAL A 116 11.96 12.45 19.11
N VAL A 117 12.22 13.15 18.00
CA VAL A 117 11.20 13.64 17.07
C VAL A 117 11.57 13.37 15.61
N THR A 118 10.59 12.92 14.82
CA THR A 118 10.73 12.79 13.36
C THR A 118 9.47 13.29 12.64
N ASP A 119 9.60 13.54 11.34
CA ASP A 119 8.52 14.06 10.50
C ASP A 119 7.31 13.10 10.44
N ALA A 120 6.15 13.52 10.93
CA ALA A 120 4.87 12.80 10.73
C ALA A 120 4.02 13.35 9.58
N ARG A 121 4.57 14.31 8.82
CA ARG A 121 3.92 15.09 7.77
C ARG A 121 2.73 15.91 8.31
N ARG A 122 2.11 16.72 7.44
CA ARG A 122 0.98 17.61 7.79
C ARG A 122 1.21 18.46 9.05
N ARG A 123 2.44 18.94 9.25
CA ARG A 123 2.82 19.77 10.41
C ARG A 123 2.67 19.06 11.76
N GLU A 124 2.82 17.74 11.77
CA GLU A 124 2.88 16.91 12.98
C GLU A 124 4.26 16.26 13.10
N VAL A 125 4.56 15.79 14.32
CA VAL A 125 5.77 15.00 14.61
C VAL A 125 5.39 13.65 15.19
N TYR A 126 6.16 12.62 14.81
CA TYR A 126 6.26 11.41 15.59
C TYR A 126 7.23 11.68 16.72
N TRP A 127 6.84 11.34 17.95
CA TRP A 127 7.66 11.62 19.10
C TRP A 127 7.65 10.49 20.11
N ALA A 128 8.74 10.39 20.88
CA ALA A 128 8.86 9.55 22.05
C ALA A 128 9.85 10.18 23.02
N ARG A 129 9.69 9.92 24.33
CA ARG A 129 10.62 10.38 25.35
C ARG A 129 11.44 9.22 25.88
N TYR A 130 12.73 9.45 26.06
CA TYR A 130 13.69 8.48 26.56
C TYR A 130 14.35 8.99 27.83
N SER A 131 14.71 8.07 28.71
CA SER A 131 15.58 8.30 29.86
C SER A 131 16.70 7.28 29.79
N ASP A 132 17.93 7.75 29.61
CA ASP A 132 19.14 6.92 29.48
C ASP A 132 18.98 5.79 28.45
N GLY A 133 18.48 6.15 27.26
CA GLY A 133 18.28 5.21 26.17
C GLY A 133 16.99 4.38 26.23
N VAL A 134 16.25 4.45 27.33
CA VAL A 134 15.02 3.66 27.55
C VAL A 134 13.79 4.52 27.31
N ARG A 135 12.88 4.07 26.44
CA ARG A 135 11.62 4.77 26.17
C ARG A 135 10.73 4.81 27.42
N VAL A 136 10.38 6.02 27.88
CA VAL A 136 9.51 6.27 29.04
C VAL A 136 8.14 6.84 28.66
N ALA A 137 7.99 7.41 27.46
CA ALA A 137 6.70 7.86 26.94
C ALA A 137 6.63 7.73 25.41
N GLY A 138 5.41 7.53 24.88
CA GLY A 138 5.19 7.28 23.46
C GLY A 138 5.57 5.86 23.01
N PRO A 139 5.74 5.61 21.71
CA PRO A 139 5.72 6.61 20.63
C PRO A 139 4.30 7.12 20.37
N ALA A 140 4.16 8.39 19.99
CA ALA A 140 2.89 9.03 19.68
C ALA A 140 3.02 10.02 18.51
N VAL A 141 1.88 10.55 18.03
CA VAL A 141 1.83 11.54 16.95
C VAL A 141 0.91 12.69 17.36
N CYS A 142 1.38 13.92 17.21
CA CYS A 142 0.58 15.13 17.36
C CYS A 142 1.30 16.34 16.73
N ALA A 143 0.65 17.51 16.74
CA ALA A 143 1.30 18.75 16.35
C ALA A 143 2.49 19.05 17.31
N PRO A 144 3.61 19.63 16.82
CA PRO A 144 4.78 19.94 17.65
C PRO A 144 4.43 20.73 18.92
N ALA A 145 3.56 21.73 18.80
CA ALA A 145 3.12 22.57 19.92
C ALA A 145 2.29 21.83 20.99
N ALA A 146 1.80 20.62 20.68
CA ALA A 146 1.04 19.77 21.60
C ALA A 146 1.90 18.67 22.24
N VAL A 147 3.18 18.56 21.87
CA VAL A 147 4.12 17.68 22.55
C VAL A 147 4.58 18.36 23.82
N ASP A 148 4.34 17.73 24.96
CA ASP A 148 4.93 18.15 26.23
C ASP A 148 6.39 17.64 26.32
N PRO A 149 7.40 18.52 26.29
CA PRO A 149 8.79 18.10 26.46
C PRO A 149 9.07 17.59 27.88
N ALA A 150 8.23 17.92 28.86
CA ALA A 150 8.43 17.65 30.28
C ALA A 150 9.84 18.05 30.76
N ASP A 151 10.58 17.11 31.34
CA ASP A 151 11.94 17.26 31.86
C ASP A 151 13.04 16.98 30.81
N ALA A 152 12.69 16.89 29.52
CA ALA A 152 13.68 16.65 28.48
C ALA A 152 14.73 17.78 28.43
N VAL A 153 16.00 17.41 28.54
CA VAL A 153 17.15 18.34 28.52
C VAL A 153 17.78 18.45 27.13
N ALA A 154 17.39 17.57 26.21
CA ALA A 154 17.88 17.52 24.85
C ALA A 154 16.81 16.96 23.90
N VAL A 155 17.01 17.16 22.60
CA VAL A 155 16.17 16.62 21.53
C VAL A 155 17.02 15.92 20.48
N ALA A 156 16.55 14.83 19.89
CA ALA A 156 17.22 14.09 18.82
C ALA A 156 16.23 13.75 17.69
N GLY A 157 16.74 13.34 16.53
CA GLY A 157 15.95 12.99 15.36
C GLY A 157 16.01 14.06 14.27
N SER A 158 14.95 14.18 13.47
CA SER A 158 14.98 14.97 12.23
C SER A 158 15.41 16.42 12.47
N PRO A 159 16.48 16.93 11.82
CA PRO A 159 17.01 18.28 12.09
C PRO A 159 15.97 19.40 11.97
N ALA A 160 15.15 19.37 10.92
CA ALA A 160 14.09 20.35 10.72
C ALA A 160 12.99 20.33 11.81
N HIS A 161 12.87 19.23 12.56
CA HIS A 161 11.85 19.06 13.59
C HIS A 161 12.41 19.23 15.00
N THR A 162 13.69 18.93 15.24
CA THR A 162 14.37 19.20 16.51
C THR A 162 14.38 20.70 16.82
N GLU A 163 14.53 21.55 15.81
CA GLU A 163 14.51 23.02 15.94
C GLU A 163 13.19 23.56 16.52
N LEU A 164 12.09 22.81 16.41
CA LEU A 164 10.75 23.25 16.87
C LEU A 164 10.61 23.24 18.40
N PHE A 165 11.56 22.64 19.12
CA PHE A 165 11.45 22.40 20.56
C PHE A 165 12.31 23.32 21.43
N GLY A 166 13.22 24.09 20.83
CA GLY A 166 14.11 24.98 21.57
C GLY A 166 15.06 24.28 22.57
N LEU A 167 15.25 22.96 22.41
CA LEU A 167 16.17 22.14 23.20
C LEU A 167 17.50 21.94 22.44
N PRO A 168 18.62 21.71 23.15
CA PRO A 168 19.87 21.28 22.51
C PRO A 168 19.65 20.03 21.65
N ALA A 169 20.01 20.12 20.37
CA ALA A 169 19.90 18.99 19.45
C ALA A 169 21.13 18.06 19.60
N LEU A 170 20.89 16.76 19.73
CA LEU A 170 21.93 15.73 19.70
C LEU A 170 22.24 15.32 18.26
N ASP A 171 23.48 14.88 18.01
CA ASP A 171 23.97 14.40 16.71
C ASP A 171 23.51 12.96 16.42
N VAL A 172 22.18 12.75 16.41
CA VAL A 172 21.51 11.48 16.09
C VAL A 172 20.22 11.76 15.33
N ASP A 173 20.35 11.94 14.02
CA ASP A 173 19.24 12.45 13.18
C ASP A 173 18.22 11.38 12.76
N TYR A 174 18.69 10.15 12.53
CA TYR A 174 17.92 9.07 11.92
C TYR A 174 18.29 7.71 12.53
N PRO A 175 17.47 6.67 12.34
CA PRO A 175 17.81 5.30 12.74
C PRO A 175 19.11 4.85 12.05
N THR A 176 20.10 4.46 12.86
CA THR A 176 21.36 3.87 12.38
C THR A 176 21.30 2.33 12.49
N PRO A 177 22.12 1.59 11.73
CA PRO A 177 22.22 0.13 11.86
C PRO A 177 22.53 -0.32 13.30
N ALA A 178 23.50 0.32 13.97
CA ALA A 178 23.81 0.02 15.36
C ALA A 178 22.64 0.34 16.30
N GLY A 179 21.94 1.45 16.09
CA GLY A 179 20.77 1.83 16.88
C GLY A 179 19.62 0.83 16.74
N LEU A 180 19.36 0.36 15.51
CA LEU A 180 18.35 -0.67 15.25
C LEU A 180 18.66 -1.97 15.98
N VAL A 181 19.91 -2.44 15.91
CA VAL A 181 20.37 -3.65 16.62
C VAL A 181 20.29 -3.48 18.13
N ALA A 182 20.72 -2.34 18.66
CA ALA A 182 20.67 -2.03 20.09
C ALA A 182 19.22 -1.89 20.61
N ALA A 183 18.25 -1.57 19.76
CA ALA A 183 16.84 -1.49 20.12
C ALA A 183 16.15 -2.86 20.25
N VAL A 184 16.80 -3.97 19.85
CA VAL A 184 16.26 -5.32 20.04
C VAL A 184 16.36 -5.70 21.50
N ARG A 185 15.20 -5.82 22.18
CA ARG A 185 15.12 -6.14 23.61
C ARG A 185 15.30 -7.61 23.93
N ASP A 186 14.91 -8.49 23.01
CA ASP A 186 14.91 -9.93 23.21
C ASP A 186 15.30 -10.67 21.92
N TRP A 187 16.51 -11.23 21.93
CA TRP A 187 17.06 -12.01 20.83
C TRP A 187 16.65 -13.49 20.83
N GLY A 188 15.87 -13.93 21.82
CA GLY A 188 15.30 -15.27 21.92
C GLY A 188 13.91 -15.40 21.31
N HIS A 189 13.21 -14.27 21.10
CA HIS A 189 11.84 -14.24 20.61
C HIS A 189 11.75 -13.42 19.31
N PRO A 190 12.11 -13.99 18.15
CA PRO A 190 11.93 -13.33 16.87
C PRO A 190 10.44 -13.09 16.58
N ALA A 191 10.15 -12.10 15.74
CA ALA A 191 8.77 -11.76 15.43
C ALA A 191 8.12 -12.84 14.56
N GLU A 192 7.01 -13.43 15.01
CA GLU A 192 6.18 -14.32 14.17
C GLU A 192 5.62 -13.57 12.95
N SER A 193 5.31 -12.28 13.14
CA SER A 193 4.96 -11.34 12.09
C SER A 193 5.39 -9.93 12.48
N LEU A 194 5.90 -9.16 11.52
CA LEU A 194 6.25 -7.76 11.73
C LEU A 194 4.98 -6.91 11.84
N VAL A 195 4.83 -6.17 12.94
CA VAL A 195 3.66 -5.31 13.19
C VAL A 195 4.05 -3.84 12.96
N PRO A 196 3.40 -3.14 12.01
CA PRO A 196 3.73 -1.74 11.73
C PRO A 196 3.18 -0.80 12.80
N LEU A 197 3.99 0.17 13.24
CA LEU A 197 3.58 1.24 14.16
C LEU A 197 2.88 2.37 13.40
N TYR A 198 1.66 2.11 12.94
CA TYR A 198 0.79 3.12 12.34
C TYR A 198 0.13 3.99 13.43
N LEU A 199 0.88 4.95 13.96
CA LEU A 199 0.39 5.84 15.02
C LEU A 199 -0.59 6.90 14.48
N ARG A 200 -0.54 7.16 13.18
CA ARG A 200 -1.54 7.94 12.46
C ARG A 200 -2.32 6.99 11.55
N ARG A 201 -3.64 7.17 11.45
CA ARG A 201 -4.39 6.58 10.33
C ARG A 201 -3.80 7.16 9.04
N PRO A 202 -3.44 6.33 8.04
CA PRO A 202 -2.82 6.80 6.81
C PRO A 202 -3.57 7.98 6.19
N ASP A 203 -2.80 8.99 5.79
CA ASP A 203 -3.27 10.17 5.06
C ASP A 203 -3.73 9.85 3.65
N ALA A 204 -3.07 8.86 3.06
CA ALA A 204 -3.65 8.12 1.96
C ALA A 204 -4.88 7.44 2.54
N LYS A 205 -6.06 7.59 1.92
CA LYS A 205 -7.08 6.54 2.05
C LYS A 205 -6.32 5.24 1.98
N PRO A 206 -6.36 4.36 3.01
CA PRO A 206 -5.77 3.05 2.83
C PRO A 206 -6.34 2.56 1.51
N SER A 207 -5.46 2.25 0.56
CA SER A 207 -5.82 1.17 -0.35
C SER A 207 -6.23 0.06 0.61
N ALA A 208 -7.52 -0.24 0.69
CA ALA A 208 -8.04 -1.30 1.53
C ALA A 208 -7.35 -2.58 1.07
N THR A 209 -6.22 -2.90 1.73
CA THR A 209 -5.42 -4.10 1.51
C THR A 209 -4.42 -4.22 2.67
N ALA A 210 -4.92 -4.47 3.88
CA ALA A 210 -4.78 -5.83 4.37
C ALA A 210 -5.78 -6.64 3.55
N ALA A 211 -5.33 -7.64 2.80
CA ALA A 211 -6.14 -8.31 1.80
C ALA A 211 -7.34 -9.03 2.44
N ALA A 212 -8.45 -8.31 2.62
CA ALA A 212 -9.72 -8.89 2.21
C ALA A 212 -9.60 -9.03 0.69
N ALA A 213 -9.37 -10.26 0.23
CA ALA A 213 -9.31 -10.57 -1.19
C ALA A 213 -10.56 -9.97 -1.86
N VAL A 214 -10.38 -9.28 -2.99
CA VAL A 214 -11.55 -8.82 -3.75
C VAL A 214 -12.28 -10.04 -4.27
N THR A 215 -13.45 -10.32 -3.74
CA THR A 215 -14.33 -11.39 -4.21
C THR A 215 -15.27 -10.86 -5.27
N LEU A 216 -15.59 -11.69 -6.26
CA LEU A 216 -16.71 -11.44 -7.16
C LEU A 216 -17.91 -12.22 -6.63
N GLY A 217 -19.09 -11.62 -6.73
CA GLY A 217 -20.35 -12.25 -6.37
C GLY A 217 -21.53 -11.43 -6.88
N PRO A 218 -22.74 -11.99 -6.86
CA PRO A 218 -23.92 -11.33 -7.42
C PRO A 218 -24.12 -9.95 -6.80
N LEU A 219 -24.53 -8.98 -7.61
CA LEU A 219 -25.15 -7.76 -7.09
C LEU A 219 -26.53 -8.11 -6.51
N VAL A 220 -26.85 -7.55 -5.36
CA VAL A 220 -28.18 -7.65 -4.74
C VAL A 220 -28.82 -6.26 -4.67
N ASP A 221 -30.13 -6.21 -4.48
CA ASP A 221 -30.88 -4.93 -4.49
C ASP A 221 -30.35 -3.90 -3.48
N SER A 222 -29.87 -4.35 -2.31
CA SER A 222 -29.25 -3.47 -1.32
C SER A 222 -27.96 -2.78 -1.78
N ASP A 223 -27.33 -3.25 -2.86
CA ASP A 223 -26.15 -2.63 -3.45
C ASP A 223 -26.48 -1.47 -4.40
N ALA A 224 -27.74 -1.35 -4.84
CA ALA A 224 -28.13 -0.42 -5.90
C ALA A 224 -27.76 1.04 -5.60
N ALA A 225 -27.92 1.47 -4.35
CA ALA A 225 -27.53 2.81 -3.91
C ALA A 225 -26.02 3.03 -4.06
N ARG A 226 -25.20 2.04 -3.68
CA ARG A 226 -23.75 2.13 -3.80
C ARG A 226 -23.29 2.10 -5.25
N CYS A 227 -23.93 1.30 -6.10
CA CYS A 227 -23.67 1.30 -7.54
C CYS A 227 -23.97 2.66 -8.17
N ALA A 228 -25.10 3.29 -7.83
CA ALA A 228 -25.44 4.62 -8.32
C ALA A 228 -24.45 5.71 -7.87
N GLU A 229 -23.97 5.65 -6.62
CA GLU A 229 -22.91 6.54 -6.14
C GLU A 229 -21.62 6.42 -6.97
N LEU A 230 -21.20 5.19 -7.26
CA LEU A 230 -20.02 4.93 -8.07
C LEU A 230 -20.23 5.39 -9.52
N GLU A 231 -21.39 5.09 -10.10
CA GLU A 231 -21.74 5.49 -11.44
C GLU A 231 -21.70 7.02 -11.58
N ALA A 232 -22.26 7.76 -10.62
CA ALA A 232 -22.18 9.23 -10.59
C ALA A 232 -20.74 9.77 -10.51
N GLN A 233 -19.85 9.08 -9.79
CA GLN A 233 -18.44 9.47 -9.67
C GLN A 233 -17.61 9.15 -10.92
N LEU A 234 -17.95 8.06 -11.61
CA LEU A 234 -17.24 7.55 -12.78
C LEU A 234 -17.73 8.22 -14.07
N PHE A 235 -19.04 8.48 -14.16
CA PHE A 235 -19.74 8.88 -15.38
C PHE A 235 -20.60 10.14 -15.17
N GLY A 236 -20.24 11.01 -14.22
CA GLY A 236 -21.01 12.22 -13.82
C GLY A 236 -21.27 13.30 -14.89
N GLY A 237 -21.00 13.02 -16.17
CA GLY A 237 -21.40 13.84 -17.32
C GLY A 237 -22.07 13.05 -18.45
N ASP A 238 -22.29 11.74 -18.25
CA ASP A 238 -22.68 10.77 -19.28
C ASP A 238 -24.02 10.07 -18.94
N ASP A 239 -24.90 10.74 -18.18
CA ASP A 239 -26.18 10.19 -17.69
C ASP A 239 -26.01 8.96 -16.79
N PRO A 240 -25.37 9.12 -15.61
CA PRO A 240 -25.11 8.01 -14.71
C PRO A 240 -26.41 7.34 -14.27
N TRP A 241 -26.43 6.01 -14.27
CA TRP A 241 -27.54 5.20 -13.78
C TRP A 241 -27.89 5.55 -12.32
N PRO A 242 -29.17 5.87 -12.05
CA PRO A 242 -29.65 6.04 -10.69
C PRO A 242 -29.89 4.67 -10.03
N ALA A 243 -30.10 4.64 -8.71
CA ALA A 243 -30.26 3.41 -7.94
C ALA A 243 -31.43 2.56 -8.46
N GLU A 244 -32.53 3.19 -8.86
CA GLU A 244 -33.71 2.51 -9.39
C GLU A 244 -33.45 1.76 -10.71
N ALA A 245 -32.47 2.22 -11.50
CA ALA A 245 -32.06 1.53 -12.72
C ALA A 245 -31.28 0.25 -12.38
N PHE A 246 -30.37 0.33 -11.39
CA PHE A 246 -29.68 -0.85 -10.88
C PHE A 246 -30.64 -1.86 -10.25
N SER A 247 -31.53 -1.45 -9.35
CA SER A 247 -32.54 -2.33 -8.74
C SER A 247 -33.37 -3.08 -9.78
N ARG A 248 -33.81 -2.39 -10.84
CA ARG A 248 -34.60 -2.99 -11.92
C ARG A 248 -33.80 -4.01 -12.72
N ALA A 249 -32.54 -3.71 -13.01
CA ALA A 249 -31.67 -4.58 -13.77
C ALA A 249 -31.26 -5.83 -12.97
N ILE A 250 -30.93 -5.68 -11.69
CA ILE A 250 -30.59 -6.79 -10.79
C ILE A 250 -31.77 -7.78 -10.66
N GLY A 251 -33.01 -7.28 -10.68
CA GLY A 251 -34.22 -8.12 -10.58
C GLY A 251 -34.66 -8.80 -11.88
N ALA A 252 -34.02 -8.50 -13.02
CA ALA A 252 -34.45 -9.01 -14.33
C ALA A 252 -33.87 -10.41 -14.61
N ARG A 253 -34.70 -11.32 -15.13
CA ARG A 253 -34.36 -12.75 -15.30
C ARG A 253 -33.30 -13.05 -16.35
N ASP A 254 -33.14 -12.15 -17.30
CA ASP A 254 -32.23 -12.22 -18.44
C ASP A 254 -30.96 -11.40 -18.22
N HIS A 255 -30.79 -10.82 -17.03
CA HIS A 255 -29.66 -10.00 -16.66
C HIS A 255 -28.72 -10.76 -15.72
N HIS A 256 -27.42 -10.49 -15.86
CA HIS A 256 -26.39 -10.93 -14.93
C HIS A 256 -25.58 -9.73 -14.47
N TYR A 257 -25.61 -9.51 -13.16
CA TYR A 257 -24.97 -8.37 -12.52
C TYR A 257 -24.09 -8.87 -11.39
N VAL A 258 -22.82 -8.47 -11.45
CA VAL A 258 -21.77 -8.93 -10.55
C VAL A 258 -21.14 -7.72 -9.87
N ALA A 259 -20.76 -7.87 -8.60
CA ALA A 259 -19.99 -6.89 -7.88
C ALA A 259 -18.66 -7.45 -7.40
N ALA A 260 -17.65 -6.59 -7.49
CA ALA A 260 -16.36 -6.76 -6.84
C ALA A 260 -16.45 -6.17 -5.42
N ARG A 261 -16.18 -6.99 -4.40
CA ARG A 261 -16.31 -6.60 -3.00
C ARG A 261 -15.03 -6.75 -2.18
N ILE A 262 -14.93 -5.91 -1.15
CA ILE A 262 -13.96 -6.06 -0.06
C ILE A 262 -14.76 -6.11 1.23
N GLY A 263 -14.87 -7.30 1.83
CA GLY A 263 -15.91 -7.53 2.84
C GLY A 263 -17.29 -7.31 2.22
N ASP A 264 -18.12 -6.48 2.85
CA ASP A 264 -19.45 -6.13 2.34
C ASP A 264 -19.45 -4.91 1.40
N ALA A 265 -18.30 -4.23 1.24
CA ALA A 265 -18.22 -3.00 0.45
C ALA A 265 -18.07 -3.28 -1.04
N VAL A 266 -19.01 -2.79 -1.85
CA VAL A 266 -18.91 -2.79 -3.32
C VAL A 266 -17.87 -1.76 -3.78
N VAL A 267 -16.83 -2.25 -4.44
CA VAL A 267 -15.71 -1.47 -5.00
C VAL A 267 -15.67 -1.50 -6.54
N GLY A 268 -16.54 -2.29 -7.16
CA GLY A 268 -16.78 -2.32 -8.60
C GLY A 268 -17.98 -3.16 -8.93
N TYR A 269 -18.51 -3.01 -10.14
CA TYR A 269 -19.68 -3.73 -10.63
C TYR A 269 -19.61 -3.86 -12.15
N ALA A 270 -20.37 -4.83 -12.65
CA ALA A 270 -20.60 -4.99 -14.07
C ALA A 270 -21.97 -5.62 -14.31
N GLY A 271 -22.59 -5.30 -15.44
CA GLY A 271 -23.90 -5.81 -15.82
C GLY A 271 -23.96 -6.16 -17.31
N ILE A 272 -24.58 -7.29 -17.61
CA ILE A 272 -24.87 -7.76 -18.98
C ILE A 272 -26.31 -8.24 -19.06
N ALA A 273 -26.97 -8.02 -20.20
CA ALA A 273 -28.27 -8.61 -20.50
C ALA A 273 -28.18 -9.54 -21.69
N ARG A 274 -28.93 -10.64 -21.60
CA ARG A 274 -29.18 -11.56 -22.71
C ARG A 274 -30.32 -11.02 -23.58
N LEU A 275 -30.05 -10.90 -24.86
CA LEU A 275 -31.00 -10.46 -25.87
C LEU A 275 -31.66 -11.66 -26.56
N GLY A 276 -32.93 -11.48 -26.96
CA GLY A 276 -33.70 -12.51 -27.66
C GLY A 276 -34.35 -13.55 -26.76
N ARG A 277 -35.28 -14.33 -27.33
CA ARG A 277 -36.07 -15.35 -26.60
C ARG A 277 -35.64 -16.79 -26.88
N THR A 278 -34.91 -17.01 -27.97
CA THR A 278 -34.48 -18.33 -28.45
C THR A 278 -33.01 -18.28 -28.88
N PRO A 279 -32.21 -19.33 -28.63
CA PRO A 279 -30.81 -19.40 -29.08
C PRO A 279 -30.64 -19.31 -30.61
N PRO A 280 -29.47 -18.90 -31.12
CA PRO A 280 -28.33 -18.39 -30.36
C PRO A 280 -28.64 -17.01 -29.75
N PHE A 281 -28.22 -16.80 -28.51
CA PHE A 281 -28.43 -15.53 -27.82
C PHE A 281 -27.31 -14.55 -28.14
N GLU A 282 -27.66 -13.28 -28.22
CA GLU A 282 -26.71 -12.16 -28.18
C GLU A 282 -26.76 -11.54 -26.79
N TYR A 283 -25.72 -10.79 -26.43
CA TYR A 283 -25.61 -10.17 -25.13
C TYR A 283 -25.11 -8.73 -25.25
N GLU A 284 -25.59 -7.86 -24.36
CA GLU A 284 -25.20 -6.46 -24.31
C GLU A 284 -24.66 -6.12 -22.92
N VAL A 285 -23.40 -5.68 -22.87
CA VAL A 285 -22.82 -5.15 -21.63
C VAL A 285 -23.41 -3.75 -21.39
N HIS A 286 -24.14 -3.60 -20.30
CA HIS A 286 -24.80 -2.34 -19.96
C HIS A 286 -23.85 -1.34 -19.30
N THR A 287 -23.08 -1.80 -18.31
CA THR A 287 -22.17 -0.95 -17.55
C THR A 287 -21.08 -1.78 -16.91
N ILE A 288 -19.87 -1.21 -16.81
CA ILE A 288 -18.75 -1.75 -16.05
C ILE A 288 -18.07 -0.57 -15.35
N GLY A 289 -18.08 -0.59 -14.03
CA GLY A 289 -17.50 0.46 -13.19
C GLY A 289 -16.58 -0.12 -12.13
N VAL A 290 -15.43 0.52 -11.93
CA VAL A 290 -14.53 0.22 -10.81
C VAL A 290 -14.22 1.53 -10.11
N ASP A 291 -14.41 1.59 -8.80
CA ASP A 291 -14.06 2.74 -7.98
C ASP A 291 -12.62 3.18 -8.27
N LYS A 292 -12.41 4.49 -8.47
CA LYS A 292 -11.11 5.08 -8.85
C LYS A 292 -9.98 4.66 -7.91
N ALA A 293 -10.26 4.43 -6.63
CA ALA A 293 -9.26 3.96 -5.66
C ALA A 293 -8.76 2.52 -5.92
N TYR A 294 -9.51 1.74 -6.71
CA TYR A 294 -9.27 0.32 -6.99
C TYR A 294 -9.00 0.01 -8.47
N GLN A 295 -8.98 1.04 -9.33
CA GLN A 295 -8.57 0.92 -10.74
C GLN A 295 -7.09 0.57 -10.89
N GLY A 296 -6.70 0.08 -12.07
CA GLY A 296 -5.32 -0.32 -12.36
C GLY A 296 -4.88 -1.65 -11.73
N ARG A 297 -5.81 -2.39 -11.12
CA ARG A 297 -5.54 -3.67 -10.40
C ARG A 297 -6.14 -4.90 -11.07
N GLY A 298 -6.55 -4.78 -12.34
CA GLY A 298 -7.18 -5.87 -13.09
C GLY A 298 -8.65 -6.17 -12.75
N LEU A 299 -9.31 -5.39 -11.88
CA LEU A 299 -10.71 -5.65 -11.52
C LEU A 299 -11.69 -5.50 -12.70
N GLY A 300 -11.49 -4.50 -13.57
CA GLY A 300 -12.32 -4.36 -14.77
C GLY A 300 -12.22 -5.58 -15.69
N ARG A 301 -11.02 -6.17 -15.81
CA ARG A 301 -10.81 -7.42 -16.56
C ARG A 301 -11.52 -8.61 -15.91
N ARG A 302 -11.43 -8.74 -14.58
CA ARG A 302 -12.10 -9.82 -13.84
C ARG A 302 -13.63 -9.74 -13.95
N LEU A 303 -14.19 -8.54 -13.80
CA LEU A 303 -15.61 -8.28 -13.97
C LEU A 303 -16.07 -8.59 -15.40
N LEU A 304 -15.33 -8.13 -16.41
CA LEU A 304 -15.63 -8.44 -17.81
C LEU A 304 -15.54 -9.94 -18.09
N ALA A 305 -14.55 -10.65 -17.55
CA ALA A 305 -14.43 -12.10 -17.70
C ALA A 305 -15.66 -12.84 -17.15
N ASP A 306 -16.17 -12.43 -15.99
CA ASP A 306 -17.39 -12.96 -15.38
C ASP A 306 -18.63 -12.73 -16.28
N LEU A 307 -18.77 -11.53 -16.88
CA LEU A 307 -19.84 -11.27 -17.85
C LEU A 307 -19.72 -12.14 -19.11
N LEU A 308 -18.50 -12.35 -19.61
CA LEU A 308 -18.26 -13.18 -20.81
C LEU A 308 -18.47 -14.66 -20.52
N GLU A 309 -18.22 -15.11 -19.29
CA GLU A 309 -18.55 -16.47 -18.83
C GLU A 309 -20.07 -16.67 -18.81
N TYR A 310 -20.84 -15.71 -18.28
CA TYR A 310 -22.30 -15.74 -18.35
C TYR A 310 -22.84 -15.79 -19.78
N ALA A 311 -22.18 -15.12 -20.72
CA ALA A 311 -22.57 -15.14 -22.13
C ALA A 311 -22.34 -16.50 -22.81
N ASP A 312 -21.53 -17.38 -22.19
CA ASP A 312 -21.27 -18.78 -22.61
C ASP A 312 -21.00 -18.93 -24.12
N GLY A 313 -20.03 -18.17 -24.62
CA GLY A 313 -19.67 -18.21 -26.05
C GLY A 313 -20.67 -17.54 -26.99
N GLY A 314 -21.67 -16.81 -26.48
CA GLY A 314 -22.53 -15.95 -27.28
C GLY A 314 -21.82 -14.70 -27.82
N VAL A 315 -22.46 -14.03 -28.78
CA VAL A 315 -21.98 -12.75 -29.32
C VAL A 315 -22.24 -11.66 -28.29
N VAL A 316 -21.23 -10.83 -27.99
CA VAL A 316 -21.31 -9.77 -26.98
C VAL A 316 -21.07 -8.40 -27.60
N HIS A 317 -21.94 -7.45 -27.28
CA HIS A 317 -21.90 -6.07 -27.72
C HIS A 317 -21.67 -5.11 -26.55
N LEU A 318 -21.03 -3.99 -26.83
CA LEU A 318 -20.91 -2.87 -25.89
C LEU A 318 -20.72 -1.53 -26.61
N GLU A 319 -21.00 -0.46 -25.90
CA GLU A 319 -20.65 0.90 -26.26
C GLU A 319 -19.59 1.46 -25.30
N VAL A 320 -18.60 2.16 -25.85
CA VAL A 320 -17.55 2.81 -25.07
C VAL A 320 -17.21 4.18 -25.66
N ARG A 321 -17.01 5.18 -24.80
CA ARG A 321 -16.52 6.50 -25.24
C ARG A 321 -15.24 6.39 -26.05
N THR A 322 -15.16 7.14 -27.14
CA THR A 322 -13.99 7.12 -28.03
C THR A 322 -12.71 7.60 -27.37
N ASP A 323 -12.81 8.41 -26.31
CA ASP A 323 -11.68 8.90 -25.51
C ASP A 323 -11.33 8.03 -24.29
N ASN A 324 -12.05 6.93 -24.05
CA ASN A 324 -11.76 5.99 -22.96
C ASN A 324 -10.69 4.97 -23.34
N THR A 325 -9.46 5.46 -23.54
CA THR A 325 -8.31 4.63 -23.95
C THR A 325 -8.10 3.39 -23.07
N PRO A 326 -8.20 3.45 -21.72
CA PRO A 326 -8.02 2.27 -20.88
C PRO A 326 -9.07 1.17 -21.12
N ALA A 327 -10.35 1.54 -21.26
CA ALA A 327 -11.42 0.57 -21.50
C ALA A 327 -11.31 -0.03 -22.91
N ILE A 328 -11.03 0.79 -23.93
CA ILE A 328 -10.82 0.33 -25.31
C ILE A 328 -9.68 -0.69 -25.38
N ALA A 329 -8.56 -0.41 -24.70
CA ALA A 329 -7.43 -1.34 -24.64
C ALA A 329 -7.81 -2.67 -23.98
N LEU A 330 -8.57 -2.62 -22.88
CA LEU A 330 -9.08 -3.82 -22.21
C LEU A 330 -10.00 -4.64 -23.13
N TYR A 331 -10.97 -4.00 -23.80
CA TYR A 331 -11.92 -4.68 -24.66
C TYR A 331 -11.23 -5.34 -25.86
N ARG A 332 -10.28 -4.64 -26.51
CA ARG A 332 -9.50 -5.20 -27.62
C ARG A 332 -8.69 -6.42 -27.19
N ASP A 333 -8.07 -6.36 -26.01
CA ASP A 333 -7.24 -7.46 -25.49
C ASP A 333 -8.04 -8.75 -25.24
N VAL A 334 -9.33 -8.66 -24.94
CA VAL A 334 -10.21 -9.83 -24.76
C VAL A 334 -11.00 -10.20 -26.03
N GLY A 335 -10.67 -9.60 -27.17
CA GLY A 335 -11.19 -9.98 -28.49
C GLY A 335 -12.37 -9.17 -29.00
N PHE A 336 -12.72 -8.02 -28.39
CA PHE A 336 -13.67 -7.10 -29.00
C PHE A 336 -13.03 -6.34 -30.16
N VAL A 337 -13.78 -6.21 -31.25
CA VAL A 337 -13.44 -5.37 -32.40
C VAL A 337 -14.42 -4.21 -32.50
N GLU A 338 -13.94 -3.07 -33.00
CA GLU A 338 -14.79 -1.92 -33.31
C GLU A 338 -15.59 -2.21 -34.59
N THR A 339 -16.92 -2.11 -34.53
CA THR A 339 -17.81 -2.32 -35.67
C THR A 339 -18.46 -1.03 -36.18
N GLY A 340 -18.32 0.07 -35.43
CA GLY A 340 -18.85 1.37 -35.84
C GLY A 340 -18.68 2.46 -34.78
N VAL A 341 -19.10 3.67 -35.14
CA VAL A 341 -19.08 4.86 -34.26
C VAL A 341 -20.48 5.46 -34.19
N ARG A 342 -21.00 5.63 -32.97
CA ARG A 342 -22.24 6.35 -32.66
C ARG A 342 -21.90 7.79 -32.30
N LYS A 343 -22.20 8.71 -33.21
CA LYS A 343 -21.94 10.14 -33.01
C LYS A 343 -22.86 10.73 -31.94
N ARG A 344 -22.32 11.55 -31.04
CA ARG A 344 -23.04 12.24 -29.95
C ARG A 344 -23.95 11.29 -29.16
N TYR A 345 -23.43 10.11 -28.86
CA TYR A 345 -24.17 9.06 -28.17
C TYR A 345 -24.41 9.43 -26.70
N TYR A 346 -23.42 10.01 -26.03
CA TYR A 346 -23.53 10.46 -24.64
C TYR A 346 -24.15 11.86 -24.55
N ARG A 347 -24.82 12.17 -23.44
CA ARG A 347 -25.53 13.46 -23.24
C ARG A 347 -24.62 14.69 -23.34
N ASN A 348 -23.35 14.56 -22.98
CA ASN A 348 -22.35 15.63 -23.14
C ASN A 348 -21.89 15.84 -24.60
N GLY A 349 -22.42 15.06 -25.55
CA GLY A 349 -22.08 15.13 -26.97
C GLY A 349 -20.91 14.25 -27.38
N ALA A 350 -20.33 13.46 -26.48
CA ALA A 350 -19.24 12.54 -26.81
C ALA A 350 -19.72 11.38 -27.70
N ASP A 351 -18.82 10.93 -28.57
CA ASP A 351 -19.03 9.78 -29.45
C ASP A 351 -18.75 8.47 -28.71
N ALA A 352 -19.39 7.38 -29.16
CA ALA A 352 -19.12 6.03 -28.68
C ALA A 352 -18.65 5.11 -29.81
N TYR A 353 -17.65 4.27 -29.56
CA TYR A 353 -17.42 3.08 -30.36
C TYR A 353 -18.46 2.03 -30.02
N THR A 354 -19.08 1.44 -31.03
CA THR A 354 -19.78 0.16 -30.90
C THR A 354 -18.75 -0.93 -31.09
N MET A 355 -18.59 -1.79 -30.09
CA MET A 355 -17.67 -2.91 -30.14
C MET A 355 -18.41 -4.23 -30.04
N ARG A 356 -17.89 -5.25 -30.72
CA ARG A 356 -18.46 -6.60 -30.78
C ARG A 356 -17.37 -7.64 -30.56
N ARG A 357 -17.68 -8.67 -29.78
CA ARG A 357 -16.88 -9.90 -29.64
C ARG A 357 -17.71 -11.06 -30.17
N GLU A 358 -17.15 -11.79 -31.13
CA GLU A 358 -17.76 -13.02 -31.63
C GLU A 358 -17.69 -14.13 -30.57
N GLY A 359 -18.61 -15.09 -30.67
CA GLY A 359 -18.57 -16.29 -29.86
C GLY A 359 -17.30 -17.10 -30.09
N LEU A 360 -16.78 -17.74 -29.04
CA LEU A 360 -15.73 -18.75 -29.18
C LEU A 360 -16.41 -20.02 -29.72
N SER A 361 -16.02 -20.42 -30.94
CA SER A 361 -16.53 -21.64 -31.62
C SER A 361 -16.12 -22.93 -30.93
#